data_AF-A0A1C7MFL8-F1
#
_entry.id   AF-A0A1C7MFL8-F1
#
_cell.length_a   1.000
_cell.length_b   1.000
_cell.length_c   1.000
_cell.angle_alpha   90.00
_cell.angle_beta   90.00
_cell.angle_gamma   90.00
#
_symmetry.space_group_name_H-M   'P 1'
#
loop_
_entity.id
_entity.type
_entity.pdbx_description
1 polymer ?
#
loop_
_entity_poly.entity_id
_entity_poly.type
_entity_poly.pdbx_seq_one_letter_code
_entity_poly.pdbx_strand_id
1 'polypeptide(L)'
;MTSPQWLKALPRSFQECARYMTPEQISNFLDDAIRNRIAVRLIAEQHIALSRTVVRDEHDNDHIGIVQLSCSPRDMIRMCASFVGDLCEATLGTSPRIDIDGEVDATFAYVPVHLEYILTEILKNSFRATVEWHQKHHSSASLSPIPPVLITISPPPSPSSPQSPRYLSMRIRDQGGGVTPADMSRIFSYSFTTAGRGAEAFEWDDADLGGGPYAAQHVGGSAAVDGPSSGAEFGSESLFAEMAGRGVQMGMGTIAGLGYGLPMSHLYARYFGGSLDFFSLDGWGSDFIIFL
;
A
#
# COMPACT_ATOMS: atom_id res chain seq x y z
N MET A 1 14.65 21.95 -2.41
CA MET A 1 13.63 21.81 -3.47
C MET A 1 12.34 21.35 -2.83
N THR A 2 11.26 22.02 -3.20
CA THR A 2 10.01 22.20 -2.44
C THR A 2 9.17 20.91 -2.35
N SER A 3 8.80 20.55 -1.11
CA SER A 3 7.77 19.56 -0.79
C SER A 3 6.55 19.70 -1.73
N PRO A 4 6.05 18.63 -2.37
CA PRO A 4 4.91 18.73 -3.27
C PRO A 4 3.63 19.00 -2.46
N GLN A 5 3.24 20.29 -2.41
CA GLN A 5 2.02 20.79 -1.74
C GLN A 5 0.73 20.12 -2.23
N TRP A 6 0.74 19.56 -3.45
CA TRP A 6 -0.41 18.95 -4.08
C TRP A 6 -0.97 17.72 -3.34
N LEU A 7 -0.13 16.85 -2.79
CA LEU A 7 -0.62 15.65 -2.10
C LEU A 7 -1.31 15.98 -0.77
N LYS A 8 -0.90 17.07 -0.11
CA LYS A 8 -1.55 17.60 1.10
C LYS A 8 -2.84 18.37 0.78
N ALA A 9 -2.90 19.01 -0.39
CA ALA A 9 -4.06 19.79 -0.83
C ALA A 9 -5.20 18.89 -1.36
N LEU A 10 -4.87 17.75 -1.97
CA LEU A 10 -5.82 16.83 -2.59
C LEU A 10 -6.99 16.48 -1.64
N PRO A 11 -6.75 15.84 -0.47
CA PRO A 11 -7.85 15.41 0.42
C PRO A 11 -8.78 16.55 0.86
N ARG A 12 -8.22 17.74 1.11
CA ARG A 12 -8.98 18.93 1.53
C ARG A 12 -9.78 19.53 0.37
N SER A 13 -9.18 19.65 -0.82
CA SER A 13 -9.90 20.08 -2.03
C SER A 13 -11.02 19.11 -2.42
N PHE A 14 -10.90 17.82 -2.09
CA PHE A 14 -11.93 16.82 -2.39
C PHE A 14 -13.11 16.83 -1.43
N GLN A 15 -12.90 17.10 -0.13
CA GLN A 15 -14.01 17.34 0.79
C GLN A 15 -14.85 18.54 0.34
N GLU A 16 -14.22 19.55 -0.27
CA GLU A 16 -14.92 20.71 -0.85
C GLU A 16 -15.64 20.36 -2.16
N CYS A 17 -15.02 19.56 -3.05
CA CYS A 17 -15.65 19.11 -4.31
C CYS A 17 -16.80 18.11 -4.11
N ALA A 18 -16.81 17.35 -3.00
CA ALA A 18 -17.90 16.44 -2.63
C ALA A 18 -19.27 17.14 -2.51
N ARG A 19 -19.28 18.47 -2.36
CA ARG A 19 -20.50 19.28 -2.34
C ARG A 19 -21.12 19.51 -3.73
N TYR A 20 -20.36 19.26 -4.82
CA TYR A 20 -20.72 19.68 -6.18
C TYR A 20 -20.71 18.54 -7.21
N MET A 21 -20.24 17.35 -6.85
CA MET A 21 -20.13 16.20 -7.76
C MET A 21 -20.68 14.94 -7.10
N THR A 22 -21.19 14.00 -7.90
CA THR A 22 -21.58 12.69 -7.37
C THR A 22 -20.34 11.88 -6.97
N PRO A 23 -20.45 10.93 -6.02
CA PRO A 23 -19.33 10.06 -5.66
C PRO A 23 -18.72 9.30 -6.86
N GLU A 24 -19.54 8.91 -7.83
CA GLU A 24 -19.10 8.27 -9.07
C GLU A 24 -18.27 9.21 -9.95
N GLN A 25 -18.70 10.47 -10.11
CA GLN A 25 -17.96 11.47 -10.88
C GLN A 25 -16.61 11.78 -10.23
N ILE A 26 -16.57 11.86 -8.90
CA ILE A 26 -15.33 12.06 -8.15
C ILE A 26 -14.41 10.85 -8.34
N SER A 27 -14.92 9.63 -8.23
CA SER A 27 -14.13 8.42 -8.42
C SER A 27 -13.52 8.34 -9.82
N ASN A 28 -14.32 8.57 -10.87
CA ASN A 28 -13.83 8.54 -12.25
C ASN A 28 -12.77 9.63 -12.50
N PHE A 29 -13.00 10.85 -12.02
CA PHE A 29 -12.03 11.94 -12.12
C PHE A 29 -10.72 11.59 -11.41
N LEU A 30 -10.81 11.03 -10.20
CA LEU A 30 -9.64 10.61 -9.42
C LEU A 30 -8.88 9.50 -10.15
N ASP A 31 -9.57 8.50 -10.66
CA ASP A 31 -8.97 7.41 -11.42
C ASP A 31 -8.18 7.93 -12.63
N ASP A 32 -8.77 8.85 -13.40
CA ASP A 32 -8.11 9.46 -14.56
C ASP A 32 -6.92 10.33 -14.15
N ALA A 33 -7.07 11.17 -13.13
CA ALA A 33 -6.01 12.06 -12.65
C ALA A 33 -4.83 11.26 -12.09
N ILE A 34 -5.10 10.22 -11.31
CA ILE A 34 -4.10 9.33 -10.73
C ILE A 34 -3.42 8.52 -11.83
N ARG A 35 -4.17 7.90 -12.74
CA ARG A 35 -3.62 7.13 -13.87
C ARG A 35 -2.69 8.00 -14.73
N ASN A 36 -3.12 9.21 -15.08
CA ASN A 36 -2.30 10.15 -15.84
C ASN A 36 -1.02 10.51 -15.07
N ARG A 37 -1.12 10.73 -13.76
CA ARG A 37 0.05 11.01 -12.91
C ARG A 37 1.01 9.83 -12.84
N ILE A 38 0.52 8.59 -12.72
CA ILE A 38 1.35 7.38 -12.76
C ILE A 38 2.08 7.32 -14.11
N ALA A 39 1.39 7.56 -15.22
CA ALA A 39 1.97 7.50 -16.56
C ALA A 39 3.08 8.55 -16.78
N VAL A 40 2.80 9.82 -16.48
CA VAL A 40 3.78 10.91 -16.63
C VAL A 40 5.02 10.63 -15.80
N ARG A 41 4.83 10.15 -14.56
CA ARG A 41 5.93 9.82 -13.66
C ARG A 41 6.76 8.65 -14.16
N LEU A 42 6.10 7.57 -14.59
CA LEU A 42 6.76 6.39 -15.14
C LEU A 42 7.65 6.76 -16.34
N ILE A 43 7.14 7.57 -17.27
CA ILE A 43 7.90 8.03 -18.45
C ILE A 43 9.08 8.90 -18.02
N ALA A 44 8.87 9.83 -17.09
CA ALA A 44 9.93 10.71 -16.61
C ALA A 44 11.05 9.93 -15.89
N GLU A 45 10.68 9.00 -15.01
CA GLU A 45 11.64 8.18 -14.27
C GLU A 45 12.39 7.23 -15.20
N GLN A 46 11.72 6.63 -16.19
CA GLN A 46 12.38 5.83 -17.20
C GLN A 46 13.41 6.65 -17.99
N HIS A 47 13.03 7.86 -18.42
CA HIS A 47 13.94 8.74 -19.14
C HIS A 47 15.15 9.14 -18.30
N ILE A 48 14.95 9.48 -17.02
CA ILE A 48 16.03 9.84 -16.10
C ILE A 48 16.95 8.64 -15.86
N ALA A 49 16.39 7.45 -15.60
CA ALA A 49 17.16 6.24 -15.34
C ALA A 49 18.04 5.86 -16.55
N LEU A 50 17.45 5.83 -17.75
CA LEU A 50 18.19 5.55 -18.98
C LEU A 50 19.23 6.63 -19.32
N SER A 51 18.93 7.90 -19.05
CA SER A 51 19.90 8.98 -19.27
C SER A 51 21.12 8.83 -18.35
N ARG A 52 20.91 8.38 -17.11
CA ARG A 52 22.01 8.13 -16.16
C ARG A 52 22.88 6.94 -16.57
N THR A 53 22.29 5.83 -17.03
CA THR A 53 23.06 4.66 -17.48
C THR A 53 23.92 4.99 -18.68
N VAL A 54 23.38 5.74 -19.65
CA VAL A 54 24.14 6.21 -20.82
C VAL A 54 25.30 7.12 -20.44
N VAL A 55 25.11 8.04 -19.47
CA VAL A 55 26.16 8.95 -19.03
C VAL A 55 27.27 8.24 -18.24
N ARG A 56 26.90 7.22 -17.45
CA ARG A 56 27.84 6.50 -16.59
C ARG A 56 28.53 5.31 -17.27
N ASP A 57 28.09 4.92 -18.47
CA ASP A 57 28.50 3.69 -19.17
C ASP A 57 28.30 2.42 -18.31
N GLU A 58 27.37 2.50 -17.34
CA GLU A 58 27.00 1.41 -16.45
C GLU A 58 25.93 0.54 -17.14
N HIS A 59 26.34 -0.67 -17.54
CA HIS A 59 25.42 -1.67 -18.06
C HIS A 59 24.93 -2.56 -16.92
N ASP A 60 23.72 -2.30 -16.43
CA ASP A 60 23.00 -3.22 -15.55
C ASP A 60 22.24 -4.23 -16.42
N ASN A 61 22.59 -5.50 -16.32
CA ASN A 61 21.94 -6.57 -17.08
C ASN A 61 20.59 -6.98 -16.49
N ASP A 62 20.29 -6.61 -15.24
CA ASP A 62 19.01 -6.91 -14.58
C ASP A 62 18.02 -5.74 -14.65
N HIS A 63 18.48 -4.51 -14.94
CA HIS A 63 17.61 -3.33 -15.00
C HIS A 63 17.58 -2.65 -16.38
N ILE A 64 16.37 -2.41 -16.90
CA ILE A 64 16.14 -1.53 -18.06
C ILE A 64 15.43 -0.27 -17.57
N GLY A 65 16.21 0.73 -17.18
CA GLY A 65 15.71 1.94 -16.56
C GLY A 65 15.09 1.63 -15.19
N ILE A 66 13.77 1.75 -15.05
CA ILE A 66 13.03 1.45 -13.81
C ILE A 66 12.43 0.04 -13.77
N VAL A 67 12.55 -0.71 -14.87
CA VAL A 67 12.07 -2.09 -14.95
C VAL A 67 13.19 -3.02 -14.51
N GLN A 68 12.91 -3.88 -13.52
CA GLN A 68 13.78 -4.97 -13.13
C GLN A 68 13.31 -6.25 -13.83
N LEU A 69 14.21 -6.92 -14.55
CA LEU A 69 13.91 -8.11 -15.35
C LEU A 69 13.71 -9.36 -14.48
N SER A 70 14.42 -9.44 -13.35
CA SER A 70 14.33 -10.54 -12.39
C SER A 70 13.73 -10.10 -11.05
N CYS A 71 12.65 -9.32 -11.07
CA CYS A 71 11.98 -8.87 -9.85
C CYS A 71 11.46 -10.06 -9.04
N SER A 72 11.89 -10.19 -7.79
CA SER A 72 11.53 -11.26 -6.86
C SER A 72 10.34 -10.85 -5.99
N PRO A 73 9.14 -11.42 -6.18
CA PRO A 73 7.98 -11.12 -5.35
C PRO A 73 8.24 -11.49 -3.89
N ARG A 74 8.94 -12.61 -3.63
CA ARG A 74 9.29 -13.06 -2.28
C ARG A 74 10.06 -11.99 -1.50
N ASP A 75 11.07 -11.41 -2.14
CA ASP A 75 11.95 -10.45 -1.45
C ASP A 75 11.23 -9.12 -1.25
N MET A 76 10.39 -8.71 -2.20
CA MET A 76 9.51 -7.55 -2.07
C MET A 76 8.48 -7.73 -0.95
N ILE A 77 7.81 -8.89 -0.89
CA ILE A 77 6.86 -9.24 0.18
C ILE A 77 7.53 -9.16 1.55
N ARG A 78 8.74 -9.72 1.70
CA ARG A 78 9.48 -9.68 2.96
C ARG A 78 9.85 -8.27 3.37
N MET A 79 10.33 -7.46 2.43
CA MET A 79 10.68 -6.06 2.68
C MET A 79 9.45 -5.26 3.13
N CYS A 80 8.34 -5.35 2.39
CA CYS A 80 7.10 -4.67 2.76
C CYS A 80 6.53 -5.19 4.09
N ALA A 81 6.56 -6.50 4.35
CA ALA A 81 6.04 -7.08 5.58
C ALA A 81 6.86 -6.70 6.81
N SER A 82 8.19 -6.59 6.69
CA SER A 82 9.05 -6.07 7.76
C SER A 82 8.66 -4.63 8.09
N PHE A 83 8.61 -3.77 7.06
CA PHE A 83 8.26 -2.37 7.23
C PHE A 83 6.86 -2.18 7.84
N VAL A 84 5.86 -2.90 7.34
CA VAL A 84 4.48 -2.86 7.85
C VAL A 84 4.39 -3.47 9.25
N GLY A 85 5.20 -4.49 9.54
CA GLY A 85 5.30 -5.10 10.86
C GLY A 85 5.75 -4.09 11.91
N ASP A 86 6.84 -3.35 11.64
CA ASP A 86 7.33 -2.30 12.54
C ASP A 86 6.26 -1.23 12.79
N LEU A 87 5.54 -0.82 11.74
CA LEU A 87 4.43 0.13 11.85
C LEU A 87 3.26 -0.42 12.68
N CYS A 88 2.95 -1.71 12.52
CA CYS A 88 1.89 -2.40 13.22
C CYS A 88 2.23 -2.56 14.71
N GLU A 89 3.47 -2.94 15.04
CA GLU A 89 3.97 -3.02 16.41
C GLU A 89 3.95 -1.65 17.09
N ALA A 90 4.44 -0.61 16.41
CA ALA A 90 4.42 0.75 16.95
C ALA A 90 3.00 1.29 17.21
N THR A 91 2.01 0.88 16.41
CA THR A 91 0.64 1.41 16.50
C THR A 91 -0.29 0.56 17.36
N LEU A 92 -0.19 -0.77 17.28
CA LEU A 92 -1.11 -1.74 17.88
C LEU A 92 -0.45 -2.64 18.93
N GLY A 93 0.86 -2.50 19.15
CA GLY A 93 1.64 -3.23 20.16
C GLY A 93 2.09 -4.63 19.74
N THR A 94 1.70 -5.09 18.55
CA THR A 94 2.00 -6.43 18.04
C THR A 94 1.78 -6.48 16.53
N SER A 95 2.38 -7.45 15.84
CA SER A 95 2.21 -7.68 14.41
C SER A 95 2.02 -9.17 14.09
N PRO A 96 1.21 -9.54 13.08
CA PRO A 96 1.18 -10.91 12.58
C PRO A 96 2.48 -11.23 11.83
N ARG A 97 2.89 -12.49 11.88
CA ARG A 97 3.94 -13.00 10.99
C ARG A 97 3.37 -13.25 9.59
N ILE A 98 4.24 -13.35 8.59
CA ILE A 98 3.88 -13.78 7.24
C ILE A 98 4.38 -15.21 6.98
N ASP A 99 3.54 -16.03 6.36
CA ASP A 99 3.94 -17.33 5.83
C ASP A 99 3.74 -17.31 4.30
N ILE A 100 4.82 -17.54 3.54
CA ILE A 100 4.81 -17.48 2.07
C ILE A 100 4.82 -18.91 1.50
N ASP A 101 3.86 -19.25 0.65
CA ASP A 101 3.74 -20.55 -0.04
C ASP A 101 3.64 -20.39 -1.58
N GLY A 102 3.61 -21.52 -2.30
CA GLY A 102 3.61 -21.56 -3.77
C GLY A 102 5.02 -21.59 -4.38
N GLU A 103 5.20 -20.97 -5.56
CA GLU A 103 6.51 -20.91 -6.24
C GLU A 103 7.30 -19.69 -5.77
N VAL A 104 7.97 -19.82 -4.63
CA VAL A 104 8.63 -18.70 -3.94
C VAL A 104 9.89 -18.19 -4.63
N ASP A 105 10.46 -18.96 -5.55
CA ASP A 105 11.64 -18.59 -6.34
C ASP A 105 11.28 -17.98 -7.71
N ALA A 106 9.98 -17.84 -8.00
CA ALA A 106 9.53 -17.20 -9.23
C ALA A 106 10.00 -15.74 -9.30
N THR A 107 10.53 -15.35 -10.46
CA THR A 107 10.86 -13.96 -10.79
C THR A 107 10.13 -13.55 -12.06
N PHE A 108 9.93 -12.24 -12.24
CA PHE A 108 9.28 -11.69 -13.42
C PHE A 108 9.78 -10.26 -13.69
N ALA A 109 9.62 -9.82 -14.95
CA ALA A 109 9.96 -8.45 -15.32
C ALA A 109 8.87 -7.49 -14.83
N TYR A 110 9.21 -6.57 -13.93
CA TYR A 110 8.24 -5.60 -13.39
C TYR A 110 8.92 -4.33 -12.90
N VAL A 111 8.11 -3.33 -12.54
CA VAL A 111 8.56 -2.08 -11.90
C VAL A 111 8.50 -2.29 -10.38
N PRO A 112 9.63 -2.53 -9.67
CA PRO A 112 9.63 -2.96 -8.26
C PRO A 112 8.87 -2.01 -7.35
N VAL A 113 9.05 -0.73 -7.62
CA VAL A 113 8.40 0.45 -7.05
C VAL A 113 6.86 0.37 -7.08
N HIS A 114 6.25 -0.11 -8.16
CA HIS A 114 4.79 -0.29 -8.23
C HIS A 114 4.34 -1.46 -7.35
N LEU A 115 5.10 -2.56 -7.36
CA LEU A 115 4.81 -3.74 -6.56
C LEU A 115 4.91 -3.43 -5.06
N GLU A 116 5.96 -2.69 -4.64
CA GLU A 116 6.15 -2.21 -3.28
C GLU A 116 4.93 -1.44 -2.77
N TYR A 117 4.39 -0.53 -3.57
CA TYR A 117 3.20 0.25 -3.21
C TYR A 117 1.98 -0.64 -2.99
N ILE A 118 1.68 -1.52 -3.95
CA ILE A 118 0.53 -2.44 -3.88
C ILE A 118 0.65 -3.32 -2.63
N LEU A 119 1.81 -3.95 -2.42
CA LEU A 119 2.04 -4.85 -1.30
C LEU A 119 1.95 -4.11 0.04
N THR A 120 2.54 -2.92 0.16
CA THR A 120 2.52 -2.14 1.40
C THR A 120 1.09 -1.77 1.80
N GLU A 121 0.27 -1.30 0.86
CA GLU A 121 -1.12 -0.94 1.16
C GLU A 121 -1.98 -2.15 1.55
N ILE A 122 -1.83 -3.28 0.84
CA ILE A 122 -2.57 -4.50 1.16
C ILE A 122 -2.11 -5.08 2.50
N LEU A 123 -0.81 -5.17 2.74
CA LEU A 123 -0.27 -5.71 4.00
C LEU A 123 -0.67 -4.85 5.20
N LYS A 124 -0.68 -3.51 5.09
CA LYS A 124 -1.20 -2.64 6.16
C LYS A 124 -2.65 -2.99 6.50
N ASN A 125 -3.48 -3.20 5.48
CA ASN A 125 -4.88 -3.57 5.66
C ASN A 125 -5.01 -4.92 6.38
N SER A 126 -4.35 -5.96 5.86
CA SER A 126 -4.39 -7.31 6.43
C SER A 126 -3.81 -7.39 7.84
N PHE A 127 -2.69 -6.70 8.11
CA PHE A 127 -2.07 -6.69 9.43
C PHE A 127 -2.97 -6.00 10.45
N ARG A 128 -3.47 -4.81 10.11
CA ARG A 128 -4.40 -4.06 10.95
C ARG A 128 -5.65 -4.88 11.27
N ALA A 129 -6.30 -5.43 10.25
CA ALA A 129 -7.53 -6.20 10.41
C ALA A 129 -7.31 -7.42 11.31
N THR A 130 -6.21 -8.15 11.10
CA THR A 130 -5.85 -9.33 11.90
C THR A 130 -5.63 -8.97 13.37
N VAL A 131 -4.86 -7.92 13.66
CA VAL A 131 -4.56 -7.51 15.05
C VAL A 131 -5.80 -6.98 15.74
N GLU A 132 -6.55 -6.08 15.10
CA GLU A 132 -7.78 -5.52 15.67
C GLU A 132 -8.83 -6.61 15.93
N TRP A 133 -8.97 -7.58 15.02
CA TRP A 133 -9.90 -8.70 15.17
C TRP A 133 -9.50 -9.61 16.32
N HIS A 134 -8.21 -9.99 16.39
CA HIS A 134 -7.68 -10.84 17.45
C HIS A 134 -7.85 -10.18 18.82
N GLN A 135 -7.53 -8.90 18.97
CA GLN A 135 -7.69 -8.15 20.22
C GLN A 135 -9.15 -8.06 20.70
N LYS A 136 -10.11 -7.99 19.77
CA LYS A 136 -11.56 -7.96 20.11
C LYS A 136 -12.09 -9.31 20.57
N HIS A 137 -11.61 -10.41 19.99
CA HIS A 137 -12.16 -11.74 20.22
C HIS A 137 -11.38 -12.56 21.26
N HIS A 138 -10.12 -12.19 21.54
CA HIS A 138 -9.30 -12.83 22.56
C HIS A 138 -9.06 -11.85 23.70
N SER A 139 -9.44 -12.23 24.92
CA SER A 139 -9.09 -11.50 26.13
C SER A 139 -7.57 -11.38 26.25
N SER A 140 -7.04 -10.32 26.88
CA SER A 140 -5.59 -10.16 27.10
C SER A 140 -4.94 -11.31 27.90
N ALA A 141 -5.74 -12.20 28.51
CA ALA A 141 -5.30 -13.41 29.20
C ALA A 141 -5.24 -14.68 28.31
N SER A 142 -5.71 -14.59 27.07
CA SER A 142 -5.67 -15.68 26.08
C SER A 142 -4.26 -15.81 25.52
N LEU A 143 -3.63 -16.98 25.70
CA LEU A 143 -2.31 -17.33 25.16
C LEU A 143 -2.33 -17.64 23.64
N SER A 144 -3.48 -17.50 22.97
CA SER A 144 -3.58 -17.75 21.54
C SER A 144 -2.70 -16.77 20.76
N PRO A 145 -1.76 -17.25 19.92
CA PRO A 145 -0.95 -16.38 19.10
C PRO A 145 -1.79 -15.78 17.97
N ILE A 146 -1.42 -14.57 17.55
CA ILE A 146 -2.02 -13.90 16.39
C ILE A 146 -1.82 -14.78 15.14
N PRO A 147 -2.88 -15.03 14.35
CA PRO A 147 -2.76 -15.85 13.16
C PRO A 147 -1.85 -15.18 12.11
N PRO A 148 -1.08 -15.96 11.34
CA PRO A 148 -0.24 -15.43 10.28
C PRO A 148 -1.07 -14.93 9.10
N VAL A 149 -0.52 -13.96 8.35
CA VAL A 149 -1.01 -13.60 7.02
C VAL A 149 -0.35 -14.53 6.00
N LEU A 150 -1.16 -15.27 5.25
CA LEU A 150 -0.67 -16.27 4.28
C LEU A 150 -0.58 -15.66 2.89
N ILE A 151 0.57 -15.81 2.23
CA ILE A 151 0.81 -15.20 0.91
C ILE A 151 1.25 -16.27 -0.09
N THR A 152 0.42 -16.55 -1.09
CA THR A 152 0.72 -17.53 -2.14
C THR A 152 1.24 -16.85 -3.38
N ILE A 153 2.40 -17.27 -3.88
CA ILE A 153 2.96 -16.82 -5.16
C ILE A 153 2.67 -17.89 -6.22
N SER A 154 2.08 -17.49 -7.34
CA SER A 154 1.76 -18.36 -8.46
C SER A 154 2.30 -17.75 -9.76
N PRO A 155 3.30 -18.38 -10.40
CA PRO A 155 3.88 -17.88 -11.63
C PRO A 155 2.88 -18.01 -12.78
N PRO A 156 3.06 -17.23 -13.86
CA PRO A 156 2.22 -17.38 -15.04
C PRO A 156 2.28 -18.82 -15.57
N PRO A 157 1.14 -19.40 -15.98
CA PRO A 157 1.11 -20.76 -16.48
C PRO A 157 2.09 -20.97 -17.65
N SER A 158 2.63 -22.19 -17.74
CA SER A 158 3.43 -22.65 -18.89
C SER A 158 2.64 -22.43 -20.19
N PRO A 159 3.28 -22.09 -21.32
CA PRO A 159 2.62 -21.74 -22.58
C PRO A 159 1.92 -22.96 -23.21
N SER A 160 0.79 -23.38 -22.64
CA SER A 160 -0.07 -24.42 -23.18
C SER A 160 -1.12 -23.86 -24.14
N SER A 161 -1.36 -22.55 -24.11
CA SER A 161 -2.23 -21.85 -25.07
C SER A 161 -1.72 -20.44 -25.40
N PRO A 162 -1.58 -20.07 -26.68
CA PRO A 162 -1.15 -18.74 -27.11
C PRO A 162 -2.20 -17.63 -26.88
N GLN A 163 -3.38 -17.95 -26.34
CA GLN A 163 -4.50 -17.00 -26.22
C GLN A 163 -4.83 -16.56 -24.79
N SER A 164 -4.16 -17.10 -23.76
CA SER A 164 -4.43 -16.71 -22.37
C SER A 164 -3.42 -15.66 -21.90
N PRO A 165 -3.89 -14.53 -21.34
CA PRO A 165 -2.99 -13.55 -20.75
C PRO A 165 -2.19 -14.19 -19.61
N ARG A 166 -0.90 -13.89 -19.55
CA ARG A 166 0.06 -14.52 -18.65
C ARG A 166 0.34 -13.56 -17.49
N TYR A 167 -0.31 -13.79 -16.37
CA TYR A 167 -0.12 -13.00 -15.17
C TYR A 167 0.66 -13.80 -14.12
N LEU A 168 1.58 -13.13 -13.43
CA LEU A 168 1.98 -13.56 -12.09
C LEU A 168 0.79 -13.25 -11.17
N SER A 169 0.41 -14.20 -10.32
CA SER A 169 -0.59 -13.94 -9.29
C SER A 169 -0.04 -14.10 -7.88
N MET A 170 -0.53 -13.23 -7.00
CA MET A 170 -0.25 -13.30 -5.56
C MET A 170 -1.57 -13.28 -4.80
N ARG A 171 -1.77 -14.22 -3.88
CA ARG A 171 -2.95 -14.26 -3.01
C ARG A 171 -2.56 -14.02 -1.56
N ILE A 172 -3.00 -12.91 -0.99
CA ILE A 172 -2.76 -12.51 0.40
C ILE A 172 -4.02 -12.78 1.20
N ARG A 173 -3.91 -13.59 2.25
CA ARG A 173 -5.04 -14.08 3.05
C ARG A 173 -4.82 -13.73 4.50
N ASP A 174 -5.80 -13.07 5.10
CA ASP A 174 -5.80 -12.72 6.52
C ASP A 174 -6.95 -13.40 7.28
N GLN A 175 -6.87 -13.34 8.61
CA GLN A 175 -7.94 -13.74 9.53
C GLN A 175 -8.44 -12.53 10.31
N GLY A 176 -8.63 -11.42 9.60
CA GLY A 176 -9.03 -10.13 10.16
C GLY A 176 -10.54 -9.94 10.33
N GLY A 177 -11.33 -11.01 10.30
CA GLY A 177 -12.79 -10.95 10.44
C GLY A 177 -13.57 -10.54 9.19
N GLY A 178 -12.88 -10.19 8.10
CA GLY A 178 -13.51 -9.85 6.83
C GLY A 178 -14.18 -8.46 6.83
N VAL A 179 -14.87 -8.18 5.73
CA VAL A 179 -15.71 -7.00 5.52
C VAL A 179 -17.17 -7.44 5.41
N THR A 180 -18.05 -6.72 6.11
CA THR A 180 -19.50 -7.00 6.10
C THR A 180 -20.09 -6.77 4.70
N PRO A 181 -21.11 -7.54 4.28
CA PRO A 181 -21.74 -7.39 2.97
C PRO A 181 -22.23 -5.96 2.66
N ALA A 182 -22.61 -5.18 3.68
CA ALA A 182 -23.04 -3.79 3.55
C ALA A 182 -21.89 -2.84 3.17
N ASP A 183 -20.66 -3.16 3.56
CA ASP A 183 -19.48 -2.33 3.32
C ASP A 183 -18.68 -2.78 2.08
N MET A 184 -18.97 -3.96 1.54
CA MET A 184 -18.28 -4.55 0.38
C MET A 184 -18.28 -3.66 -0.87
N SER A 185 -19.37 -2.96 -1.17
CA SER A 185 -19.43 -2.08 -2.34
C SER A 185 -18.58 -0.81 -2.21
N ARG A 186 -18.10 -0.50 -1.00
CA ARG A 186 -17.44 0.77 -0.67
C ARG A 186 -15.93 0.62 -0.44
N ILE A 187 -15.40 -0.60 -0.40
CA ILE A 187 -13.98 -0.86 -0.09
C ILE A 187 -13.00 -0.24 -1.09
N PHE A 188 -13.43 -0.08 -2.35
CA PHE A 188 -12.66 0.59 -3.42
C PHE A 188 -13.10 2.03 -3.63
N SER A 189 -13.99 2.58 -2.81
CA SER A 189 -14.33 4.00 -2.85
C SER A 189 -13.23 4.81 -2.18
N TYR A 190 -12.83 5.89 -2.82
CA TYR A 190 -11.92 6.87 -2.22
C TYR A 190 -12.47 7.42 -0.90
N SER A 191 -11.57 7.65 0.04
CA SER A 191 -11.87 8.17 1.38
C SER A 191 -12.69 7.24 2.29
N PHE A 192 -12.97 6.00 1.87
CA PHE A 192 -13.61 5.01 2.73
C PHE A 192 -12.58 4.37 3.67
N THR A 193 -12.84 4.42 4.98
CA THR A 193 -12.02 3.77 5.99
C THR A 193 -12.89 3.25 7.14
N THR A 194 -12.51 2.08 7.67
CA THR A 194 -13.10 1.50 8.88
C THR A 194 -12.35 1.88 10.15
N ALA A 195 -11.24 2.61 10.03
CA ALA A 195 -10.47 3.11 11.16
C ALA A 195 -11.29 4.15 11.95
N GLY A 196 -11.37 3.99 13.27
CA GLY A 196 -12.06 4.94 14.16
C GLY A 196 -13.53 4.64 14.49
N ARG A 197 -14.18 3.64 13.88
CA ARG A 197 -15.58 3.27 14.21
C ARG A 197 -15.77 2.58 15.58
N GLY A 198 -14.70 2.32 16.33
CA GLY A 198 -14.71 1.63 17.63
C GLY A 198 -14.41 2.49 18.85
N ALA A 199 -14.14 3.79 18.67
CA ALA A 199 -14.15 4.78 19.76
C ALA A 199 -15.49 5.51 19.67
N GLU A 200 -16.18 5.66 20.80
CA GLU A 200 -17.54 6.18 20.92
C GLU A 200 -17.82 7.39 20.01
N ALA A 201 -18.98 7.37 19.36
CA ALA A 201 -19.49 8.45 18.54
C ALA A 201 -19.63 9.73 19.39
N PHE A 202 -18.63 10.60 19.35
CA PHE A 202 -18.84 12.01 19.62
C PHE A 202 -19.54 12.60 18.41
N GLU A 203 -20.82 12.93 18.57
CA GLU A 203 -21.56 13.80 17.68
C GLU A 203 -20.76 15.10 17.49
N TRP A 204 -20.38 15.39 16.25
CA TRP A 204 -19.73 16.66 15.90
C TRP A 204 -20.83 17.71 15.79
N ASP A 205 -21.04 18.47 16.87
CA ASP A 205 -21.87 19.67 16.83
C ASP A 205 -21.14 20.77 16.04
N ASP A 206 -21.83 21.30 15.04
CA ASP A 206 -21.31 22.14 13.97
C ASP A 206 -21.26 23.61 14.43
N ALA A 207 -20.46 23.95 15.43
CA ALA A 207 -20.32 25.34 15.90
C ALA A 207 -19.11 25.61 16.81
N ASP A 208 -17.87 25.32 16.41
CA ASP A 208 -16.77 26.26 16.70
C ASP A 208 -15.51 25.99 15.87
N LEU A 209 -15.03 27.03 15.21
CA LEU A 209 -13.83 27.03 14.39
C LEU A 209 -12.59 26.92 15.28
N GLY A 210 -11.80 25.84 15.14
CA GLY A 210 -10.40 25.88 15.59
C GLY A 210 -9.67 24.58 15.93
N GLY A 211 -10.32 23.41 15.92
CA GLY A 211 -9.71 22.20 16.48
C GLY A 211 -10.12 20.88 15.83
N GLY A 212 -10.12 20.80 14.50
CA GLY A 212 -10.27 19.51 13.81
C GLY A 212 -9.04 18.61 13.98
N PRO A 213 -9.05 17.35 13.51
CA PRO A 213 -7.98 16.34 13.67
C PRO A 213 -6.59 16.75 13.13
N TYR A 214 -6.48 17.94 12.53
CA TYR A 214 -5.25 18.62 12.18
C TYR A 214 -4.51 19.24 13.39
N ALA A 215 -5.18 19.47 14.52
CA ALA A 215 -4.60 20.19 15.67
C ALA A 215 -3.59 19.34 16.48
N ALA A 216 -3.69 18.01 16.45
CA ALA A 216 -2.77 17.12 17.16
C ALA A 216 -1.39 16.99 16.48
N GLN A 217 -1.20 17.54 15.28
CA GLN A 217 0.09 17.52 14.58
C GLN A 217 1.12 18.54 15.11
N HIS A 218 0.81 19.27 16.19
CA HIS A 218 1.69 20.32 16.73
C HIS A 218 2.37 20.00 18.06
N VAL A 219 2.24 18.79 18.62
CA VAL A 219 2.91 18.41 19.87
C VAL A 219 3.53 17.02 19.74
N GLY A 220 4.84 16.96 19.50
CA GLY A 220 5.57 15.70 19.52
C GLY A 220 6.88 15.68 18.73
N GLY A 221 7.62 16.78 18.69
CA GLY A 221 8.96 16.83 18.10
C GLY A 221 10.04 16.84 19.17
N SER A 222 10.57 15.67 19.54
CA SER A 222 11.97 15.47 19.99
C SER A 222 12.17 14.06 20.54
N ALA A 223 13.05 13.30 19.90
CA ALA A 223 14.18 12.57 20.52
C ALA A 223 14.58 11.35 19.67
N ALA A 224 15.70 11.48 18.95
CA ALA A 224 16.77 10.47 18.84
C ALA A 224 17.77 10.92 17.78
N VAL A 225 18.91 11.45 18.23
CA VAL A 225 20.11 11.75 17.46
C VAL A 225 21.25 10.90 18.05
N ASP A 226 22.10 10.36 17.16
CA ASP A 226 23.37 9.60 17.35
C ASP A 226 23.26 8.15 17.88
N GLY A 227 23.87 7.09 17.31
CA GLY A 227 24.84 6.77 16.23
C GLY A 227 25.11 5.22 16.29
N PRO A 228 26.14 4.59 15.67
CA PRO A 228 27.19 5.08 14.77
C PRO A 228 27.24 4.38 13.39
N SER A 229 28.01 5.02 12.50
CA SER A 229 28.42 4.58 11.17
C SER A 229 29.06 3.18 11.08
N SER A 230 28.58 2.35 10.17
CA SER A 230 29.40 1.34 9.48
C SER A 230 28.97 1.25 8.02
N GLY A 231 29.95 1.34 7.12
CA GLY A 231 29.76 1.63 5.71
C GLY A 231 29.23 0.45 4.89
N ALA A 232 28.25 0.77 4.04
CA ALA A 232 28.05 0.15 2.74
C ALA A 232 27.38 1.22 1.86
N GLU A 233 28.15 1.85 0.98
CA GLU A 233 27.61 2.68 -0.10
C GLU A 233 26.79 1.78 -1.02
N PHE A 234 25.48 2.04 -1.13
CA PHE A 234 24.63 1.43 -2.13
C PHE A 234 23.81 2.51 -2.84
N GLY A 235 23.76 2.39 -4.16
CA GLY A 235 23.47 3.48 -5.08
C GLY A 235 21.99 3.83 -5.24
N SER A 236 21.79 5.04 -5.76
CA SER A 236 20.56 5.49 -6.41
C SER A 236 19.29 5.46 -5.56
N GLU A 237 19.11 6.48 -4.70
CA GLU A 237 17.79 6.90 -4.23
C GLU A 237 16.88 7.18 -5.45
N SER A 238 16.03 6.20 -5.77
CA SER A 238 14.92 6.40 -6.69
C SER A 238 13.99 7.44 -6.07
N LEU A 239 13.64 8.49 -6.82
CA LEU A 239 12.68 9.51 -6.38
C LEU A 239 11.31 8.88 -6.03
N PHE A 240 11.03 7.67 -6.54
CA PHE A 240 9.92 6.84 -6.09
C PHE A 240 10.18 6.23 -4.72
N ALA A 241 11.36 5.71 -4.38
CA ALA A 241 11.68 5.37 -3.00
C ALA A 241 11.65 6.60 -2.08
N GLU A 242 11.99 7.79 -2.59
CA GLU A 242 11.88 9.04 -1.82
C GLU A 242 10.42 9.49 -1.64
N MET A 243 9.46 9.07 -2.47
CA MET A 243 8.07 9.53 -2.43
C MET A 243 7.04 8.42 -2.19
N ALA A 244 7.42 7.16 -2.31
CA ALA A 244 6.88 6.03 -1.58
C ALA A 244 7.40 6.15 -0.17
N GLY A 245 8.69 6.34 0.10
CA GLY A 245 9.22 6.69 1.42
C GLY A 245 8.59 7.97 2.02
N ARG A 246 8.43 9.07 1.26
CA ARG A 246 7.71 10.26 1.73
C ARG A 246 6.19 10.20 1.55
N GLY A 247 5.64 9.35 0.70
CA GLY A 247 4.19 9.08 0.60
C GLY A 247 3.74 8.26 1.80
N VAL A 248 4.60 7.30 2.16
CA VAL A 248 4.81 6.60 3.43
C VAL A 248 5.22 7.54 4.56
N GLN A 249 5.30 8.83 4.30
CA GLN A 249 5.38 9.88 5.33
C GLN A 249 4.22 10.87 5.25
N MET A 250 3.47 10.90 4.15
CA MET A 250 2.40 11.88 3.87
C MET A 250 0.99 11.32 4.08
N GLY A 251 0.86 10.04 4.42
CA GLY A 251 -0.35 9.46 5.03
C GLY A 251 -0.08 8.50 6.20
N MET A 252 1.15 8.48 6.73
CA MET A 252 1.77 7.20 7.07
C MET A 252 2.78 7.29 8.23
N GLY A 253 2.31 7.77 9.39
CA GLY A 253 2.90 7.38 10.68
C GLY A 253 2.05 6.31 11.40
N THR A 254 0.97 5.87 10.76
CA THR A 254 -0.08 5.05 11.37
C THR A 254 -0.48 3.92 10.43
N ILE A 255 -0.75 2.74 10.99
CA ILE A 255 -1.21 1.55 10.24
C ILE A 255 -2.54 1.80 9.48
N ALA A 256 -3.34 2.78 9.93
CA ALA A 256 -4.56 3.23 9.26
C ALA A 256 -4.31 4.52 8.47
N GLY A 257 -4.77 4.56 7.23
CA GLY A 257 -4.70 5.73 6.34
C GLY A 257 -6.05 6.37 6.04
N LEU A 258 -6.03 7.35 5.14
CA LEU A 258 -7.20 8.17 4.74
C LEU A 258 -8.20 7.44 3.82
N GLY A 259 -8.08 6.13 3.58
CA GLY A 259 -8.99 5.39 2.68
C GLY A 259 -8.67 5.51 1.19
N TYR A 260 -7.40 5.76 0.84
CA TYR A 260 -6.94 5.82 -0.56
C TYR A 260 -6.14 4.59 -1.00
N GLY A 261 -5.72 3.72 -0.07
CA GLY A 261 -4.80 2.61 -0.35
C GLY A 261 -5.31 1.57 -1.35
N LEU A 262 -6.51 1.02 -1.12
CA LEU A 262 -7.11 0.00 -1.99
C LEU A 262 -7.46 0.53 -3.40
N PRO A 263 -8.14 1.70 -3.55
CA PRO A 263 -8.39 2.28 -4.87
C PRO A 263 -7.09 2.51 -5.67
N MET A 264 -6.06 3.07 -5.02
CA MET A 264 -4.77 3.31 -5.66
C MET A 264 -4.07 2.01 -6.06
N SER A 265 -4.07 1.00 -5.19
CA SER A 265 -3.47 -0.31 -5.47
C SER A 265 -4.17 -0.99 -6.66
N HIS A 266 -5.49 -0.83 -6.76
CA HIS A 266 -6.26 -1.31 -7.91
C HIS A 266 -5.85 -0.62 -9.23
N LEU A 267 -5.60 0.70 -9.20
CA LEU A 267 -5.09 1.42 -10.37
C LEU A 267 -3.67 0.99 -10.78
N TYR A 268 -2.77 0.80 -9.81
CA TYR A 268 -1.41 0.32 -10.08
C TYR A 268 -1.42 -1.08 -10.71
N ALA A 269 -2.22 -2.01 -10.17
CA ALA A 269 -2.33 -3.36 -10.71
C ALA A 269 -2.88 -3.36 -12.16
N ARG A 270 -3.89 -2.52 -12.44
CA ARG A 270 -4.50 -2.42 -13.78
C ARG A 270 -3.65 -1.64 -14.78
N TYR A 271 -2.61 -0.93 -14.35
CA TYR A 271 -1.81 -0.09 -15.23
C TYR A 271 -1.14 -0.90 -16.35
N PHE A 272 -0.62 -2.08 -16.03
CA PHE A 272 -0.01 -3.01 -17.01
C PHE A 272 -0.98 -4.13 -17.46
N GLY A 273 -2.28 -3.92 -17.31
CA GLY A 273 -3.30 -4.89 -17.73
C GLY A 273 -3.60 -6.01 -16.73
N GLY A 274 -3.05 -5.92 -15.52
CA GLY A 274 -3.36 -6.79 -14.39
C GLY A 274 -4.68 -6.44 -13.70
N SER A 275 -4.87 -6.96 -12.48
CA SER A 275 -6.06 -6.67 -11.64
C SER A 275 -5.79 -6.88 -10.16
N LEU A 276 -6.65 -6.30 -9.33
CA LEU A 276 -6.68 -6.52 -7.88
C LEU A 276 -8.11 -6.86 -7.49
N ASP A 277 -8.32 -8.12 -7.13
CA ASP A 277 -9.60 -8.65 -6.68
C ASP A 277 -9.61 -8.83 -5.16
N PHE A 278 -10.78 -8.70 -4.57
CA PHE A 278 -10.99 -8.84 -3.13
C PHE A 278 -12.17 -9.75 -2.83
N PHE A 279 -11.95 -10.71 -1.95
CA PHE A 279 -12.98 -11.62 -1.45
C PHE A 279 -13.02 -11.54 0.07
N SER A 280 -14.21 -11.32 0.62
CA SER A 280 -14.43 -11.28 2.06
C SER A 280 -15.16 -12.54 2.51
N LEU A 281 -14.71 -13.10 3.63
CA LEU A 281 -15.42 -14.10 4.42
C LEU A 281 -15.82 -13.43 5.74
N ASP A 282 -17.01 -12.84 5.77
CA ASP A 282 -17.53 -12.11 6.93
C ASP A 282 -17.51 -12.97 8.21
N GLY A 283 -16.91 -12.45 9.26
CA GLY A 283 -16.67 -13.15 10.52
C GLY A 283 -15.41 -14.04 10.53
N TRP A 284 -14.65 -14.11 9.43
CA TRP A 284 -13.43 -14.93 9.34
C TRP A 284 -12.21 -14.11 8.90
N GLY A 285 -12.23 -13.56 7.69
CA GLY A 285 -11.04 -12.95 7.10
C GLY A 285 -11.24 -12.50 5.67
N SER A 286 -10.16 -12.08 5.02
CA SER A 286 -10.20 -11.57 3.65
C SER A 286 -9.07 -12.13 2.80
N ASP A 287 -9.35 -12.17 1.49
CA ASP A 287 -8.42 -12.58 0.45
C ASP A 287 -8.26 -11.45 -0.57
N PHE A 288 -7.04 -10.99 -0.76
CA PHE A 288 -6.64 -10.15 -1.89
C PHE A 288 -5.95 -11.02 -2.94
N ILE A 289 -6.40 -10.93 -4.19
CA ILE A 289 -5.75 -11.60 -5.32
C ILE A 289 -5.24 -10.54 -6.29
N ILE A 290 -3.92 -10.47 -6.44
CA ILE A 290 -3.22 -9.55 -7.32
C ILE A 290 -2.82 -10.33 -8.57
N PHE A 291 -3.13 -9.80 -9.75
CA PHE A 291 -2.64 -10.29 -11.04
C PHE A 291 -1.79 -9.19 -11.67
N LEU A 292 -0.53 -9.50 -12.00
CA LEU A 292 0.46 -8.56 -12.58
C LEU A 292 1.11 -9.12 -13.85
#